data_AF-A0A937C5E1-F1
#
_entry.id   AF-A0A937C5E1-F1
#
_cell.length_a   1.000
_cell.length_b   1.000
_cell.length_c   1.000
_cell.angle_alpha   90.00
_cell.angle_beta   90.00
_cell.angle_gamma   90.00
#
_symmetry.space_group_name_H-M   'P 1'
#
loop_
_entity.id
_entity.type
_entity.pdbx_description
1 polymer ?
#
loop_
_entity_poly.entity_id
_entity_poly.type
_entity_poly.pdbx_seq_one_letter_code
_entity_poly.pdbx_strand_id
1 'polypeptide(L)'
;MLDLQVTKAEVKRFSAEVNIPKQGLCRFDMKNFQQTALLPNVVLTDVASGCVVRMWEQEKSVTVAFNACQSMCGGDAFSYLWPIVVDTRNGRCS
;
A
#
# COMPACT_ATOMS: atom_id res chain seq x y z
N MET A 1 3.29 9.27 -5.76
CA MET A 1 4.66 8.74 -5.62
C MET A 1 4.62 7.46 -4.80
N LEU A 2 5.41 6.43 -5.16
CA LEU A 2 5.48 5.18 -4.41
C LEU A 2 6.93 4.91 -3.96
N ASP A 3 7.09 4.59 -2.67
CA ASP A 3 8.31 4.05 -2.06
C ASP A 3 7.93 2.82 -1.24
N LEU A 4 8.54 1.68 -1.56
CA LEU A 4 8.28 0.40 -0.92
C LEU A 4 9.59 -0.36 -0.75
N GLN A 5 9.90 -0.73 0.49
CA GLN A 5 10.97 -1.68 0.80
C GLN A 5 10.41 -2.77 1.71
N VAL A 6 10.42 -4.00 1.21
CA VAL A 6 10.14 -5.22 1.97
C VAL A 6 11.40 -6.06 2.02
N THR A 7 11.72 -6.64 3.16
CA THR A 7 12.88 -7.52 3.32
C THR A 7 12.50 -8.66 4.24
N LYS A 8 12.52 -9.90 3.73
CA LYS A 8 12.13 -11.12 4.47
C LYS A 8 10.74 -10.96 5.11
N ALA A 9 9.75 -10.54 4.33
CA ALA A 9 8.38 -10.27 4.81
C ALA A 9 8.26 -9.17 5.88
N GLU A 10 9.28 -8.33 6.07
CA GLU A 10 9.23 -7.17 6.97
C GLU A 10 9.22 -5.88 6.16
N VAL A 11 8.24 -5.01 6.41
CA VAL A 11 8.16 -3.70 5.75
C VAL A 11 9.15 -2.76 6.43
N LYS A 12 10.15 -2.31 5.66
CA LYS A 12 11.13 -1.31 6.12
C LYS A 12 10.74 0.11 5.75
N ARG A 13 10.07 0.28 4.61
CA ARG A 13 9.50 1.56 4.16
C ARG A 13 8.23 1.31 3.37
N PHE A 14 7.23 2.15 3.61
CA PHE A 14 6.00 2.18 2.82
C PHE A 14 5.43 3.59 2.77
N SER A 15 5.41 4.18 1.58
CA SER A 15 4.74 5.44 1.31
C SER A 15 4.13 5.38 -0.08
N ALA A 16 2.83 5.57 -0.19
CA ALA A 16 2.13 5.55 -1.47
C ALA A 16 1.22 6.75 -1.60
N GLU A 17 1.32 7.45 -2.72
CA GLU A 17 0.37 8.47 -3.13
C GLU A 17 -0.15 8.12 -4.53
N VAL A 18 -1.44 7.84 -4.60
CA VAL A 18 -2.16 7.41 -5.81
C VAL A 18 -3.13 8.51 -6.21
N ASN A 19 -2.81 9.21 -7.29
CA ASN A 19 -3.65 10.27 -7.84
C ASN A 19 -4.62 9.67 -8.86
N ILE A 20 -5.92 9.91 -8.66
CA ILE A 20 -6.99 9.38 -9.50
C ILE A 20 -7.69 10.57 -10.18
N PRO A 21 -7.45 10.80 -11.48
CA PRO A 21 -7.86 12.03 -12.17
C PRO A 21 -9.38 12.25 -12.15
N LYS A 22 -9.80 13.32 -11.46
CA LYS A 22 -11.21 13.76 -11.21
C LYS A 22 -11.89 13.11 -10.00
N GLN A 23 -11.29 12.12 -9.33
CA GLN A 23 -11.89 11.45 -8.17
C GLN A 23 -11.20 11.83 -6.86
N GLY A 24 -9.89 12.11 -6.91
CA GLY A 24 -9.13 12.57 -5.76
C GLY A 24 -7.77 11.88 -5.65
N LEU A 25 -7.29 11.80 -4.41
CA LEU A 25 -5.95 11.33 -4.07
C LEU A 25 -6.04 10.42 -2.85
N CYS A 26 -5.36 9.28 -2.89
CA CYS A 26 -5.13 8.44 -1.73
C CYS A 26 -3.69 8.59 -1.25
N ARG A 27 -3.50 8.76 0.06
CA ARG A 27 -2.19 8.87 0.71
C ARG A 27 -2.03 7.84 1.81
N PHE A 28 -0.94 7.10 1.74
CA PHE A 28 -0.55 6.07 2.69
C PHE A 28 0.84 6.36 3.21
N ASP A 29 0.99 6.43 4.53
CA ASP A 29 2.26 6.71 5.20
C ASP A 29 2.46 5.63 6.28
N MET A 30 3.60 4.94 6.22
CA MET A 30 3.96 3.85 7.14
C MET A 30 3.77 4.21 8.61
N LYS A 31 3.96 5.48 9.01
CA LYS A 31 3.81 5.90 10.41
C LYS A 31 2.41 5.65 10.99
N ASN A 32 1.40 5.54 10.13
CA ASN A 32 0.01 5.29 10.51
C ASN A 32 -0.30 3.78 10.61
N PHE A 33 0.61 2.92 10.17
CA PHE A 33 0.37 1.49 10.05
C PHE A 33 1.24 0.69 11.00
N GLN A 34 0.66 -0.38 11.53
CA GLN A 34 1.37 -1.43 12.25
C GLN A 34 1.38 -2.69 11.41
N GLN A 35 2.51 -3.38 11.37
CA GLN A 35 2.58 -4.68 10.69
C GLN A 35 1.95 -5.75 11.59
N THR A 36 0.83 -6.31 11.14
CA THR A 36 0.02 -7.28 11.90
C THR A 36 0.18 -8.72 11.42
N ALA A 37 0.75 -8.93 10.24
CA ALA A 37 1.13 -10.26 9.75
C ALA A 37 2.37 -10.22 8.84
N LEU A 38 3.13 -11.32 8.81
CA LEU A 38 4.31 -11.50 7.95
C LEU A 38 4.06 -12.47 6.79
N LEU A 39 3.53 -13.67 7.09
CA LEU A 39 3.32 -14.75 6.11
C LEU A 39 1.87 -15.28 6.18
N PRO A 40 1.29 -15.78 5.07
CA PRO A 40 1.87 -15.90 3.72
C PRO A 40 1.86 -14.57 2.92
N ASN A 41 1.24 -13.52 3.46
CA ASN A 41 1.32 -12.16 2.94
C ASN A 41 1.58 -11.20 4.09
N VAL A 42 2.27 -10.12 3.77
CA VAL A 42 2.55 -9.04 4.72
C VAL A 42 1.30 -8.19 4.85
N VAL A 43 0.92 -7.89 6.09
CA VAL A 43 -0.28 -7.08 6.38
C VAL A 43 0.11 -5.90 7.24
N LEU A 44 -0.22 -4.70 6.75
CA LEU A 44 -0.18 -3.45 7.49
C LEU A 44 -1.60 -3.04 7.84
N THR A 45 -1.84 -2.65 9.08
CA THR A 45 -3.15 -2.20 9.57
C THR A 45 -3.00 -0.85 10.27
N ASP A 46 -3.84 0.11 9.89
CA ASP A 46 -4.04 1.33 10.67
C ASP A 46 -5.17 1.07 11.65
N VAL A 47 -4.85 1.12 12.95
CA VAL A 47 -5.81 0.84 14.04
C VAL A 47 -6.87 1.93 14.14
N ALA A 48 -6.57 3.17 13.74
CA ALA A 48 -7.50 4.29 13.84
C ALA A 48 -8.59 4.23 12.78
N SER A 49 -8.24 3.86 11.54
CA SER A 49 -9.18 3.79 10.42
C SER A 49 -9.70 2.40 10.11
N GLY A 50 -8.99 1.35 10.52
CA GLY A 50 -9.23 -0.01 10.06
C GLY A 50 -8.73 -0.27 8.63
N CYS A 51 -8.00 0.68 8.01
CA CYS A 51 -7.39 0.48 6.70
C CYS A 51 -6.36 -0.65 6.76
N VAL A 52 -6.50 -1.61 5.86
CA VAL A 52 -5.62 -2.77 5.72
C VAL A 52 -4.91 -2.70 4.37
N VAL A 53 -3.58 -2.73 4.40
CA VAL A 53 -2.74 -2.85 3.21
C VAL A 53 -2.09 -4.22 3.21
N ARG A 54 -2.30 -4.99 2.14
CA ARG A 54 -1.77 -6.35 1.98
C ARG A 54 -0.72 -6.36 0.90
N MET A 55 0.38 -7.06 1.15
CA MET A 55 1.49 -7.17 0.20
C MET A 55 1.85 -8.63 -0.05
N TRP A 56 1.95 -8.99 -1.33
CA TRP A 56 2.39 -10.31 -1.77
C TRP A 56 3.72 -10.16 -2.51
N GLU A 57 4.78 -10.70 -1.93
CA GLU A 57 6.07 -10.82 -2.60
C GLU A 57 5.99 -11.93 -3.65
N GLN A 58 6.34 -11.58 -4.89
CA GLN A 58 6.55 -12.48 -6.02
C GLN A 58 8.04 -12.40 -6.41
N GLU A 59 8.52 -13.23 -7.35
CA GLU A 59 9.95 -13.33 -7.65
C GLU A 59 10.68 -11.98 -7.83
N LYS A 60 10.04 -11.01 -8.50
CA LYS A 60 10.63 -9.70 -8.84
C LYS A 60 9.68 -8.53 -8.61
N SER A 61 8.55 -8.78 -7.97
CA SER A 61 7.51 -7.76 -7.79
C SER A 61 6.80 -7.93 -6.47
N VAL A 62 6.22 -6.84 -5.98
CA VAL A 62 5.30 -6.86 -4.84
C VAL A 62 3.96 -6.35 -5.32
N THR A 63 2.91 -7.15 -5.14
CA THR A 63 1.53 -6.67 -5.33
C THR A 63 1.05 -6.05 -4.02
N VAL A 64 0.54 -4.83 -4.06
CA VAL A 64 -0.01 -4.10 -2.91
C VAL A 64 -1.50 -3.87 -3.13
N ALA A 65 -2.34 -4.37 -2.22
CA ALA A 65 -3.78 -4.17 -2.23
C ALA A 65 -4.25 -3.39 -1.00
N PHE A 66 -5.34 -2.65 -1.17
CA PHE A 66 -5.90 -1.75 -0.17
C PHE A 66 -7.32 -2.17 0.17
N ASN A 67 -7.64 -2.27 1.46
CA ASN A 67 -8.96 -2.67 1.95
C ASN A 67 -9.41 -1.73 3.07
N ALA A 68 -10.67 -1.28 3.02
CA ALA A 68 -11.24 -0.37 4.03
C ALA A 68 -10.44 0.94 4.23
N CYS A 69 -9.87 1.48 3.16
CA CYS A 69 -8.99 2.65 3.21
C CYS A 69 -9.66 3.96 2.75
N GLN A 70 -10.98 4.04 2.82
CA GLN A 70 -11.77 5.22 2.42
C GLN A 70 -11.25 6.50 3.10
N SER A 71 -10.91 6.43 4.39
CA SER A 71 -10.39 7.57 5.16
C SER A 71 -9.00 8.04 4.73
N MET A 72 -8.26 7.22 3.98
CA MET A 72 -6.94 7.56 3.43
C MET A 72 -7.04 8.26 2.08
N CYS A 73 -8.26 8.41 1.56
CA CYS A 73 -8.56 8.95 0.25
C CYS A 73 -9.43 10.19 0.37
N GLY A 74 -9.16 11.20 -0.47
CA GLY A 74 -10.06 12.32 -0.67
C GLY A 74 -11.09 12.04 -1.75
N GLY A 75 -12.31 12.59 -1.61
CA GLY A 75 -13.39 12.43 -2.59
C GLY A 75 -13.85 10.99 -2.71
N ASP A 76 -14.02 10.51 -3.95
CA ASP A 76 -14.44 9.14 -4.27
C ASP A 76 -13.25 8.28 -4.77
N ALA A 77 -12.02 8.70 -4.51
CA ALA A 77 -10.83 8.03 -5.02
C ALA A 77 -10.75 6.55 -4.61
N PHE A 78 -11.22 6.18 -3.40
CA PHE A 78 -11.18 4.79 -2.96
C PHE A 78 -11.94 3.82 -3.87
N SER A 79 -13.07 4.25 -4.44
CA SER A 79 -13.89 3.42 -5.36
C SER A 79 -13.14 3.03 -6.65
N TYR A 80 -12.03 3.71 -6.95
CA TYR A 80 -11.20 3.51 -8.13
C TYR A 80 -9.77 3.07 -7.77
N LEU A 81 -9.51 2.76 -6.50
CA LEU A 81 -8.19 2.36 -6.03
C LEU A 81 -7.96 0.87 -6.32
N TRP A 82 -7.25 0.59 -7.41
CA TRP A 82 -6.86 -0.78 -7.79
C TRP A 82 -5.58 -1.23 -7.08
N PRO A 83 -5.36 -2.55 -6.94
CA PRO A 83 -4.07 -3.07 -6.52
C PRO A 83 -2.94 -2.60 -7.43
N ILE A 84 -1.80 -2.24 -6.85
CA ILE A 84 -0.62 -1.77 -7.57
C ILE A 84 0.46 -2.86 -7.55
N VAL A 85 1.19 -3.02 -8.67
CA VAL A 85 2.33 -3.93 -8.77
C VAL A 85 3.61 -3.11 -8.80
N VAL A 86 4.57 -3.46 -7.94
CA VAL A 86 5.83 -2.72 -7.76
C VAL A 86 6.99 -3.65 -8.11
N ASP A 87 7.82 -3.27 -9.07
CA ASP A 87 9.05 -4.03 -9.37
C ASP A 87 10.09 -3.82 -8.25
N THR A 88 10.56 -4.91 -7.64
CA THR A 88 11.50 -4.87 -6.51
C THR A 88 12.90 -4.40 -6.90
N ARG A 89 13.24 -4.44 -8.20
CA ARG A 89 14.52 -3.95 -8.73
C ARG A 89 14.58 -2.43 -8.82
N ASN A 90 13.42 -1.80 -8.98
CA ASN A 90 13.35 -0.38 -9.32
C ASN A 90 12.90 0.48 -8.13
N GLY A 91 12.22 -0.09 -7.12
CA GLY A 91 11.75 0.63 -5.93
C GLY A 91 10.85 1.85 -6.22
N ARG A 92 10.50 2.06 -7.49
CA ARG A 92 9.85 3.22 -8.10
C ARG A 92 9.07 2.66 -9.30
N CYS A 93 7.77 2.92 -9.35
CA CYS A 93 6.88 2.39 -10.39
C CYS A 93 7.36 2.74 -11.82
N SER A 94 7.11 1.80 -12.75
CA SER A 94 6.97 2.06 -14.19
C SER A 94 5.58 2.58 -14.50
#